data_AF-A0A7K3LY21-F1
#
_entry.id   AF-A0A7K3LY21-F1
#
_cell.length_a   1.000
_cell.length_b   1.000
_cell.length_c   1.000
_cell.angle_alpha   90.00
_cell.angle_beta   90.00
_cell.angle_gamma   90.00
#
_symmetry.space_group_name_H-M   'P 1'
#
loop_
_entity.id
_entity.type
_entity.pdbx_description
1 polymer ?
#
loop_
_entity_poly.entity_id
_entity_poly.type
_entity_poly.pdbx_seq_one_letter_code
_entity_poly.pdbx_strand_id
1 'polypeptide(L)'
;MPSQKPWPSRCRRRGRAQRAELLRPPAHAAWTLAVEDFVELAEIDPIHYQRSYYLAPRGEEHEHAYGLLREAMKEAGLAGIAALVMRNKEYLAAIRARDEVLILSTMYFTGEKHPDSGVKAEGHGYRQGKESKTRTRRNDGYG
;
A
#
# COMPACT_ATOMS: atom_id res chain seq x y z
N MET A 1 -57.62 -23.69 32.25
CA MET A 1 -56.43 -24.56 32.44
C MET A 1 -56.75 -25.94 31.90
N PRO A 2 -55.80 -26.78 31.45
CA PRO A 2 -54.46 -26.49 30.93
C PRO A 2 -54.15 -27.30 29.63
N SER A 3 -53.22 -26.85 28.78
CA SER A 3 -52.43 -27.80 27.98
C SER A 3 -51.12 -27.17 27.54
N GLN A 4 -50.23 -26.97 28.51
CA GLN A 4 -48.81 -26.92 28.21
C GLN A 4 -48.38 -28.32 27.75
N LYS A 5 -47.82 -28.43 26.56
CA LYS A 5 -47.05 -29.61 26.14
C LYS A 5 -45.56 -29.26 26.23
N PRO A 6 -44.73 -30.13 26.83
CA PRO A 6 -43.31 -29.87 27.07
C PRO A 6 -42.49 -30.10 25.79
N TRP A 7 -41.60 -29.16 25.47
CA TRP A 7 -40.60 -29.35 24.43
C TRP A 7 -39.43 -30.21 24.95
N PRO A 8 -38.93 -31.20 24.17
CA PRO A 8 -37.78 -32.00 24.56
C PRO A 8 -36.46 -31.26 24.30
N SER A 9 -35.62 -31.30 25.33
CA SER A 9 -34.21 -30.94 25.37
C SER A 9 -33.38 -31.72 24.35
N ARG A 10 -33.16 -31.15 23.17
CA ARG A 10 -32.03 -31.51 22.31
C ARG A 10 -31.64 -30.35 21.40
N CYS A 11 -30.85 -29.43 21.95
CA CYS A 11 -30.22 -28.35 21.22
C CYS A 11 -29.19 -28.93 20.25
N ARG A 12 -29.65 -29.39 19.07
CA ARG A 12 -28.78 -29.83 17.98
C ARG A 12 -28.16 -28.57 17.36
N ARG A 13 -26.98 -28.21 17.85
CA ARG A 13 -26.14 -27.07 17.41
C ARG A 13 -25.99 -27.13 15.88
N ARG A 14 -26.75 -26.28 15.18
CA ARG A 14 -26.59 -26.04 13.74
C ARG A 14 -25.35 -25.17 13.54
N GLY A 15 -24.20 -25.81 13.34
CA GLY A 15 -23.02 -25.15 12.79
C GLY A 15 -23.22 -24.91 11.30
N ARG A 16 -23.89 -23.81 10.94
CA ARG A 16 -23.88 -23.30 9.57
C ARG A 16 -22.50 -22.70 9.35
N ALA A 17 -21.59 -23.47 8.75
CA ALA A 17 -20.42 -22.91 8.10
C ALA A 17 -20.93 -22.11 6.88
N GLN A 18 -21.26 -20.84 7.11
CA GLN A 18 -21.37 -19.87 6.02
C GLN A 18 -19.94 -19.55 5.62
N ARG A 19 -19.39 -20.39 4.74
CA ARG A 19 -18.24 -20.05 3.93
C ARG A 19 -18.66 -18.78 3.19
N ALA A 20 -18.15 -17.64 3.62
CA ALA A 20 -18.34 -16.38 2.93
C ALA A 20 -17.76 -16.58 1.52
N GLU A 21 -18.64 -16.89 0.58
CA GLU A 21 -18.34 -16.94 -0.83
C GLU A 21 -17.92 -15.52 -1.19
N LEU A 22 -16.63 -15.37 -1.51
CA LEU A 22 -16.00 -14.12 -1.87
C LEU A 22 -16.74 -13.59 -3.12
N LEU A 23 -17.79 -12.79 -2.92
CA LEU A 23 -18.58 -12.20 -3.98
C LEU A 23 -17.65 -11.32 -4.78
N ARG A 24 -17.21 -11.83 -5.93
CA ARG A 24 -16.43 -11.07 -6.89
C ARG A 24 -17.33 -9.93 -7.37
N PRO A 25 -16.96 -8.65 -7.16
CA PRO A 25 -17.81 -7.54 -7.58
C PRO A 25 -18.03 -7.60 -9.10
N PRO A 26 -19.24 -7.26 -9.58
CA PRO A 26 -19.62 -7.44 -10.99
C PRO A 26 -18.70 -6.68 -11.95
N ALA A 27 -18.40 -7.32 -13.09
CA ALA A 27 -17.31 -6.99 -14.01
C ALA A 27 -17.47 -5.71 -14.86
N HIS A 28 -18.48 -4.87 -14.61
CA HIS A 28 -18.66 -3.62 -15.38
C HIS A 28 -17.87 -2.48 -14.73
N ALA A 29 -16.57 -2.42 -15.02
CA ALA A 29 -15.69 -1.29 -14.69
C ALA A 29 -15.54 -0.91 -13.20
N ALA A 30 -15.76 -1.84 -12.27
CA ALA A 30 -15.40 -1.65 -10.87
C ALA A 30 -13.90 -1.92 -10.69
N TRP A 31 -13.12 -0.88 -10.38
CA TRP A 31 -11.85 -1.07 -9.70
C TRP A 31 -12.16 -1.23 -8.22
N THR A 32 -11.86 -2.40 -7.66
CA THR A 32 -12.10 -2.67 -6.24
C THR A 32 -10.78 -2.65 -5.53
N LEU A 33 -10.73 -1.87 -4.46
CA LEU A 33 -9.59 -1.73 -3.58
C LEU A 33 -10.00 -2.21 -2.19
N ALA A 34 -9.30 -3.21 -1.67
CA ALA A 34 -9.49 -3.74 -0.33
C ALA A 34 -8.16 -3.66 0.41
N VAL A 35 -8.11 -2.89 1.51
CA VAL A 35 -6.92 -2.80 2.37
C VAL A 35 -6.92 -4.02 3.31
N GLU A 36 -5.80 -4.73 3.35
CA GLU A 36 -5.63 -5.94 4.15
C GLU A 36 -4.82 -5.66 5.42
N ASP A 37 -3.73 -4.88 5.31
CA ASP A 37 -2.83 -4.64 6.43
C ASP A 37 -2.12 -3.27 6.30
N PHE A 38 -1.46 -2.82 7.37
CA PHE A 38 -0.64 -1.61 7.39
C PHE A 38 0.77 -1.93 7.92
N VAL A 39 1.78 -1.52 7.17
CA VAL A 39 3.21 -1.73 7.49
C VAL A 39 3.96 -0.40 7.49
N GLU A 40 5.14 -0.32 8.07
CA GLU A 40 5.91 0.93 8.04
C GLU A 40 6.44 1.22 6.63
N LEU A 41 6.49 2.49 6.21
CA LEU A 41 7.05 2.85 4.91
C LEU A 41 8.51 2.39 4.73
N ALA A 42 9.25 2.27 5.83
CA ALA A 42 10.64 1.82 5.83
C ALA A 42 10.80 0.31 5.56
N GLU A 43 9.75 -0.49 5.76
CA GLU A 43 9.77 -1.93 5.51
C GLU A 43 9.58 -2.28 4.03
N ILE A 44 9.01 -1.36 3.24
CA ILE A 44 8.81 -1.55 1.80
C ILE A 44 9.97 -0.95 1.02
N ASP A 45 10.84 -1.80 0.47
CA ASP A 45 11.87 -1.37 -0.46
C ASP A 45 11.23 -0.78 -1.74
N PRO A 46 11.64 0.43 -2.18
CA PRO A 46 11.17 1.03 -3.43
C PRO A 46 11.24 0.14 -4.67
N ILE A 47 12.13 -0.87 -4.70
CA ILE A 47 12.24 -1.86 -5.78
C ILE A 47 10.96 -2.69 -5.98
N HIS A 48 10.11 -2.79 -4.95
CA HIS A 48 8.86 -3.53 -5.03
C HIS A 48 7.75 -2.77 -5.75
N TYR A 49 7.89 -1.45 -5.95
CA TYR A 49 6.89 -0.63 -6.63
C TYR A 49 7.03 -0.71 -8.16
N GLN A 50 5.90 -0.93 -8.84
CA GLN A 50 5.84 -1.02 -10.31
C GLN A 50 5.22 0.23 -10.94
N ARG A 51 3.97 0.54 -10.62
CA ARG A 51 3.24 1.70 -11.16
C ARG A 51 2.53 2.43 -10.05
N SER A 52 2.68 3.75 -10.01
CA SER A 52 2.00 4.61 -9.04
C SER A 52 0.81 5.33 -9.69
N TYR A 53 -0.31 5.31 -8.98
CA TYR A 53 -1.59 5.94 -9.33
C TYR A 53 -2.01 6.85 -8.18
N TYR A 54 -2.55 8.01 -8.51
CA TYR A 54 -3.13 8.92 -7.52
C TYR A 54 -4.56 8.50 -7.21
N LEU A 55 -4.90 8.41 -5.93
CA LEU A 55 -6.26 8.17 -5.49
C LEU A 55 -6.94 9.51 -5.22
N ALA A 56 -8.16 9.65 -5.75
CA ALA A 56 -9.04 10.77 -5.48
C ALA A 56 -10.40 10.23 -5.01
N PRO A 57 -11.08 10.91 -4.08
CA PRO A 57 -12.41 10.53 -3.64
C PRO A 57 -13.41 10.58 -4.80
N ARG A 58 -14.38 9.65 -4.81
CA ARG A 58 -15.40 9.53 -5.87
C ARG A 58 -16.65 10.38 -5.57
N GLY A 59 -16.48 11.57 -4.99
CA GLY A 59 -17.57 12.45 -4.57
C GLY A 59 -17.33 13.10 -3.21
N GLU A 60 -18.12 14.12 -2.90
CA GLU A 60 -18.04 14.89 -1.64
C GLU A 60 -18.33 14.00 -0.42
N GLU A 61 -19.19 12.99 -0.56
CA GLU A 61 -19.54 12.07 0.51
C GLU A 61 -18.35 11.21 1.01
N HIS A 62 -17.32 11.05 0.16
CA HIS A 62 -16.13 10.27 0.45
C HIS A 62 -14.93 11.11 0.84
N GLU A 63 -15.03 12.44 0.74
CA GLU A 63 -13.92 13.37 0.99
C GLU A 63 -13.47 13.33 2.45
N HIS A 64 -14.42 13.31 3.40
CA HIS A 64 -14.10 13.26 4.82
C HIS A 64 -13.39 11.95 5.22
N ALA A 65 -13.89 10.81 4.75
CA ALA A 65 -13.28 9.51 5.02
C ALA A 65 -11.89 9.39 4.37
N TYR A 66 -11.73 9.91 3.16
CA TYR A 66 -10.44 9.98 2.46
C TYR A 66 -9.44 10.87 3.22
N GLY A 67 -9.87 12.05 3.68
CA GLY A 67 -9.04 12.97 4.45
C GLY A 67 -8.56 12.37 5.77
N LEU A 68 -9.45 11.72 6.50
CA LEU A 68 -9.12 11.04 7.76
C LEU A 68 -8.09 9.93 7.56
N LEU A 69 -8.30 9.07 6.54
CA LEU A 69 -7.36 8.00 6.22
C LEU A 69 -5.99 8.56 5.82
N ARG A 70 -5.98 9.61 4.99
CA ARG A 70 -4.76 10.30 4.57
C ARG A 70 -3.98 10.84 5.76
N GLU A 71 -4.64 11.53 6.67
CA GLU A 71 -4.00 12.13 7.85
C GLU A 71 -3.48 11.05 8.80
N ALA A 72 -4.29 10.04 9.11
CA ALA A 72 -3.88 8.92 9.95
C ALA A 72 -2.63 8.19 9.40
N MET A 73 -2.61 7.89 8.09
CA MET A 73 -1.47 7.22 7.47
C MET A 73 -0.22 8.12 7.43
N LYS A 74 -0.41 9.43 7.24
CA LYS A 74 0.69 10.41 7.21
C LYS A 74 1.33 10.59 8.58
N GLU A 75 0.54 10.68 9.63
CA GLU A 75 1.01 10.81 11.01
C GLU A 75 1.70 9.52 11.48
N ALA A 76 1.13 8.37 11.13
CA ALA A 76 1.68 7.07 11.52
C ALA A 76 2.91 6.66 10.69
N GLY A 77 3.14 7.27 9.53
CA GLY A 77 4.24 6.86 8.63
C GLY A 77 4.05 5.46 8.04
N LEU A 78 2.79 5.04 7.88
CA LEU A 78 2.43 3.69 7.45
C LEU A 78 2.00 3.63 5.98
N ALA A 79 2.26 2.48 5.37
CA ALA A 79 1.80 2.09 4.06
C ALA A 79 0.77 0.95 4.21
N GLY A 80 -0.39 1.12 3.59
CA GLY A 80 -1.45 0.11 3.58
C GLY A 80 -1.23 -0.90 2.46
N ILE A 81 -1.13 -2.18 2.77
CA ILE A 81 -1.14 -3.26 1.79
C ILE A 81 -2.58 -3.53 1.37
N ALA A 82 -2.83 -3.59 0.07
CA ALA A 82 -4.17 -3.71 -0.48
C ALA A 82 -4.20 -4.63 -1.71
N ALA A 83 -5.32 -5.35 -1.87
CA ALA A 83 -5.65 -6.06 -3.09
C ALA A 83 -6.43 -5.13 -4.02
N LEU A 84 -5.89 -4.93 -5.23
CA LEU A 84 -6.51 -4.15 -6.29
C LEU A 84 -7.00 -5.06 -7.41
N VAL A 85 -8.32 -5.10 -7.63
CA VAL A 85 -8.91 -5.83 -8.76
C VAL A 85 -9.18 -4.87 -9.90
N MET A 86 -8.50 -5.06 -11.03
CA MET A 86 -8.70 -4.31 -12.27
C MET A 86 -8.92 -5.26 -13.44
N ARG A 87 -10.00 -5.05 -14.22
CA ARG A 87 -10.30 -5.82 -15.44
C ARG A 87 -10.21 -7.35 -15.22
N ASN A 88 -10.77 -7.83 -14.10
CA ASN A 88 -10.78 -9.24 -13.71
C ASN A 88 -9.39 -9.86 -13.38
N LYS A 89 -8.36 -9.02 -13.20
CA LYS A 89 -7.05 -9.41 -12.66
C LYS A 89 -6.84 -8.76 -11.31
N GLU A 90 -6.28 -9.53 -10.38
CA GLU A 90 -5.93 -9.08 -9.04
C GLU A 90 -4.46 -8.69 -9.01
N TYR A 91 -4.18 -7.55 -8.38
CA TYR A 91 -2.86 -6.97 -8.23
C TYR A 91 -2.61 -6.70 -6.75
N LEU A 92 -1.41 -7.02 -6.28
CA LEU A 92 -0.94 -6.54 -5.00
C LEU A 92 -0.65 -5.04 -5.14
N ALA A 93 -1.10 -4.24 -4.18
CA ALA A 93 -0.91 -2.81 -4.17
C ALA A 93 -0.50 -2.34 -2.77
N ALA A 94 0.22 -1.23 -2.72
CA ALA A 94 0.56 -0.52 -1.51
C ALA A 94 0.07 0.92 -1.63
N ILE A 95 -0.64 1.38 -0.61
CA ILE A 95 -1.18 2.73 -0.49
C ILE A 95 -0.28 3.47 0.48
N ARG A 96 0.15 4.67 0.12
CA ARG A 96 0.90 5.53 1.02
C ARG A 96 0.37 6.95 0.94
N ALA A 97 0.39 7.65 2.06
CA ALA A 97 0.14 9.09 2.07
C ALA A 97 1.41 9.83 1.68
N ARG A 98 1.33 10.72 0.69
CA ARG A 98 2.40 11.65 0.36
C ARG A 98 1.81 13.04 0.19
N ASP A 99 2.35 13.99 0.92
CA ASP A 99 1.89 15.38 0.92
C ASP A 99 0.40 15.48 1.30
N GLU A 100 -0.45 15.74 0.30
CA GLU A 100 -1.89 15.91 0.43
C GLU A 100 -2.70 14.85 -0.34
N VAL A 101 -2.04 13.84 -0.90
CA VAL A 101 -2.66 12.80 -1.74
C VAL A 101 -2.30 11.39 -1.28
N LEU A 102 -3.22 10.46 -1.47
CA LEU A 102 -2.95 9.03 -1.35
C LEU A 102 -2.42 8.53 -2.69
N ILE A 103 -1.27 7.85 -2.64
CA ILE A 103 -0.62 7.23 -3.79
C ILE A 103 -0.78 5.73 -3.64
N LEU A 104 -1.44 5.10 -4.59
CA LEU A 104 -1.47 3.65 -4.75
C LEU A 104 -0.33 3.24 -5.68
N SER A 105 0.52 2.32 -5.24
CA SER A 105 1.57 1.71 -6.06
C SER A 105 1.31 0.22 -6.21
N THR A 106 1.17 -0.27 -7.43
CA THR A 106 1.10 -1.72 -7.66
C THR A 106 2.45 -2.35 -7.37
N MET A 107 2.45 -3.54 -6.78
CA MET A 107 3.65 -4.27 -6.36
C MET A 107 3.81 -5.59 -7.11
N TYR A 108 5.05 -6.04 -7.23
CA TYR A 108 5.35 -7.39 -7.68
C TYR A 108 5.03 -8.40 -6.56
N PHE A 109 4.40 -9.52 -6.92
CA PHE A 109 4.21 -10.61 -5.98
C PHE A 109 5.57 -11.25 -5.69
N THR A 110 5.93 -11.41 -4.42
CA THR A 110 7.27 -11.86 -3.97
C THR A 110 7.64 -13.30 -4.37
N GLY A 111 6.75 -14.00 -5.09
CA GLY A 111 7.05 -15.27 -5.78
C GLY A 111 7.67 -15.12 -7.18
N GLU A 112 7.59 -13.94 -7.81
CA GLU A 112 8.21 -13.66 -9.11
C GLU A 112 9.60 -13.04 -8.85
N LYS A 113 10.61 -13.89 -8.73
CA LYS A 113 12.01 -13.45 -8.61
C LYS A 113 12.41 -12.76 -9.91
N HIS A 114 12.79 -11.49 -9.84
CA HIS A 114 13.59 -10.88 -10.91
C HIS A 114 14.87 -11.73 -11.05
N PRO A 115 15.28 -12.16 -12.26
CA PRO A 115 16.53 -12.91 -12.45
C PRO A 115 17.79 -12.15 -12.02
N ASP A 116 17.66 -10.87 -11.65
CA ASP A 116 18.76 -9.99 -11.25
C ASP A 116 19.06 -10.00 -9.75
N SER A 117 18.42 -10.86 -8.94
CA SER A 117 18.77 -11.05 -7.51
C SER A 117 20.15 -11.71 -7.29
N GLY A 118 21.01 -11.73 -8.32
CA GLY A 118 22.35 -12.29 -8.34
C GLY A 118 23.45 -11.29 -8.69
N VAL A 119 23.24 -9.97 -8.54
CA VAL A 119 24.34 -9.01 -8.67
C VAL A 119 25.16 -9.02 -7.38
N LYS A 120 26.25 -9.80 -7.37
CA LYS A 120 27.36 -9.58 -6.43
C LYS A 120 27.92 -8.19 -6.72
N ALA A 121 27.66 -7.24 -5.85
CA ALA A 121 28.28 -5.93 -5.91
C ALA A 121 29.78 -6.09 -5.58
N GLU A 122 30.61 -6.35 -6.60
CA GLU A 122 32.02 -6.00 -6.51
C GLU A 122 32.14 -4.48 -6.52
N GLY A 123 32.93 -3.97 -5.58
CA GLY A 123 32.85 -2.60 -5.11
C GLY A 123 33.10 -1.53 -6.18
N HIS A 124 32.18 -0.56 -6.25
CA HIS A 124 32.47 0.75 -6.81
C HIS A 124 32.28 1.81 -5.73
N GLY A 125 33.42 2.34 -5.27
CA GLY A 125 33.51 3.29 -4.16
C GLY A 125 32.82 4.62 -4.45
N TYR A 126 32.10 5.11 -3.44
CA TYR A 126 31.68 6.50 -3.39
C TYR A 126 32.90 7.42 -3.27
N ARG A 127 33.09 8.30 -4.25
CA ARG A 127 34.12 9.35 -4.25
C ARG A 127 33.67 10.48 -3.32
N GLN A 128 34.23 10.51 -2.11
CA GLN A 128 34.10 11.66 -1.20
C GLN A 128 34.64 12.93 -1.87
N GLY A 129 33.76 13.90 -2.12
CA GLY A 129 34.14 15.22 -2.61
C GLY A 129 34.89 15.98 -1.53
N LYS A 130 36.20 16.16 -1.70
CA LYS A 130 37.01 17.00 -0.83
C LYS A 130 36.71 18.48 -1.08
N GLU A 131 36.41 19.16 0.01
CA GLU A 131 36.29 20.59 0.21
C GLU A 131 37.43 21.37 -0.49
N SER A 132 37.05 22.24 -1.42
CA SER A 132 37.98 23.05 -2.21
C SER A 132 38.28 24.37 -1.49
N LYS A 133 39.34 24.37 -0.70
CA LYS A 133 39.92 25.58 -0.12
C LYS A 133 40.79 26.28 -1.17
N THR A 134 40.20 27.06 -2.07
CA THR A 134 40.96 27.85 -3.05
C THR A 134 41.37 29.19 -2.47
N ARG A 135 42.50 29.11 -1.78
CA ARG A 135 43.51 30.13 -1.51
C ARG A 135 43.48 31.32 -2.49
N THR A 136 43.09 32.49 -1.97
CA THR A 136 43.33 33.82 -2.56
C THR A 136 44.79 33.97 -3.00
N ARG A 137 45.00 34.23 -4.29
CA ARG A 137 46.26 34.78 -4.81
C ARG A 137 45.97 36.17 -5.41
N ARG A 138 46.49 37.17 -4.70
CA ARG A 138 47.13 38.41 -5.16
C ARG A 138 46.68 38.97 -6.53
N ASN A 139 45.86 40.02 -6.42
CA ASN A 139 46.08 41.37 -6.94
C ASN A 139 47.25 41.55 -7.93
N ASP A 140 46.92 41.75 -9.20
CA ASP A 140 47.76 42.43 -10.19
C ASP A 140 46.87 43.43 -10.94
N GLY A 141 47.32 44.69 -10.96
CA GLY A 141 46.54 45.89 -11.23
C GLY A 141 46.07 46.08 -12.68
N TYR A 142 44.96 46.80 -12.81
CA TYR A 142 44.53 47.44 -14.05
C TYR A 142 44.88 48.93 -13.98
N GLY A 143 45.50 49.44 -15.05
CA GLY A 143 45.65 50.86 -15.33
C GLY A 143 44.40 51.48 -15.92
#